data_AF-A0AAQ3KFD8-F1
#
_entry.id   AF-A0AAQ3KFD8-F1
#
_cell.length_a   1.000
_cell.length_b   1.000
_cell.length_c   1.000
_cell.angle_alpha   90.00
_cell.angle_beta   90.00
_cell.angle_gamma   90.00
#
_symmetry.space_group_name_H-M   'P 1'
#
loop_
_entity.id
_entity.type
_entity.pdbx_description
1 polymer ?
#
loop_
_entity_poly.entity_id
_entity_poly.type
_entity_poly.pdbx_seq_one_letter_code
_entity_poly.pdbx_strand_id
1 'polypeptide(L)'
;MDWNIDRKLSTLTLDNCSTNDVMIEKILDKISPRSFILTDKFFHMRCCAHILNLIVKDGLSIISYAIEKVRERVHYWTATPKREEKFMETCGQLNMS
;
A
#
# COMPACT_ATOMS: atom_id res chain seq x y z
N MET A 1 -25.92 0.63 -24.47
CA MET A 1 -26.30 0.50 -23.03
C MET A 1 -26.26 -0.99 -22.69
N ASP A 2 -25.08 -1.60 -22.76
CA ASP A 2 -25.00 -3.06 -23.02
C ASP A 2 -24.68 -3.90 -21.78
N TRP A 3 -24.26 -3.26 -20.69
CA TRP A 3 -23.72 -3.96 -19.51
C TRP A 3 -24.70 -4.02 -18.33
N ASN A 4 -25.80 -3.24 -18.35
CA ASN A 4 -26.82 -3.19 -17.28
C ASN A 4 -26.22 -3.03 -15.87
N ILE A 5 -25.20 -2.18 -15.74
CA ILE A 5 -24.41 -2.01 -14.50
C ILE A 5 -25.31 -1.56 -13.35
N ASP A 6 -26.29 -0.71 -13.63
CA ASP A 6 -27.32 -0.21 -12.70
C ASP A 6 -28.17 -1.31 -12.04
N ARG A 7 -28.20 -2.51 -12.65
CA ARG A 7 -28.95 -3.68 -12.14
C ARG A 7 -28.05 -4.85 -11.71
N LYS A 8 -26.78 -4.85 -12.14
CA LYS A 8 -25.83 -5.95 -11.92
C LYS A 8 -24.72 -5.62 -10.93
N LEU A 9 -24.61 -4.37 -10.48
CA LEU A 9 -23.64 -3.99 -9.47
C LEU A 9 -24.16 -4.28 -8.06
N SER A 10 -23.51 -5.22 -7.37
CA SER A 10 -23.84 -5.62 -6.00
C SER A 10 -22.85 -5.11 -4.95
N THR A 11 -21.57 -4.97 -5.29
CA THR A 11 -20.50 -4.60 -4.36
C THR A 11 -19.44 -3.81 -5.12
N LEU A 12 -18.87 -2.81 -4.45
CA LEU A 12 -17.76 -2.00 -4.91
C LEU A 12 -16.68 -1.97 -3.84
N THR A 13 -15.44 -2.25 -4.24
CA THR A 13 -14.28 -2.19 -3.35
C THR A 13 -13.37 -1.06 -3.78
N LEU A 14 -13.14 -0.10 -2.88
CA LEU A 14 -12.36 1.10 -3.15
C LEU A 14 -11.28 1.27 -2.08
N ASP A 15 -10.26 2.07 -2.36
CA ASP A 15 -9.25 2.41 -1.36
C ASP A 15 -9.82 3.26 -0.21
N ASN A 16 -9.03 3.43 0.85
CA ASN A 16 -9.46 4.13 2.05
C ASN A 16 -9.32 5.66 1.91
N CYS A 17 -10.09 6.24 1.00
CA CYS A 17 -10.14 7.67 0.74
C CYS A 17 -11.54 8.21 1.09
N SER A 18 -11.61 9.38 1.73
CA SER A 18 -12.88 10.03 2.09
C SER A 18 -13.67 10.49 0.86
N THR A 19 -12.99 10.79 -0.25
CA THR A 19 -13.66 11.12 -1.53
C THR A 19 -14.50 9.95 -2.04
N ASN A 20 -14.12 8.71 -1.72
CA ASN A 20 -14.89 7.53 -2.12
C ASN A 20 -16.22 7.43 -1.39
N ASP A 21 -16.34 7.99 -0.18
CA ASP A 21 -17.60 7.96 0.58
C ASP A 21 -18.68 8.79 -0.14
N VAL A 22 -18.33 10.00 -0.57
CA VAL A 22 -19.22 10.88 -1.36
C VAL A 22 -19.56 10.27 -2.73
N MET A 23 -18.61 9.57 -3.34
CA MET A 23 -18.81 8.89 -4.62
C MET A 23 -19.78 7.70 -4.48
N ILE A 24 -19.68 6.94 -3.40
CA ILE A 24 -20.59 5.83 -3.09
C ILE A 24 -22.02 6.34 -2.91
N GLU A 25 -22.24 7.43 -2.18
CA GLU A 25 -23.58 8.03 -2.01
C GLU A 25 -24.21 8.35 -3.37
N LYS A 26 -23.46 9.02 -4.26
CA LYS A 26 -23.94 9.36 -5.62
C LYS A 26 -24.20 8.14 -6.50
N ILE A 27 -23.50 7.04 -6.27
CA ILE A 27 -23.69 5.78 -7.01
C ILE A 27 -24.94 5.06 -6.49
N LEU A 28 -25.15 5.05 -5.18
CA LEU A 28 -26.34 4.46 -4.54
C LEU A 28 -27.62 5.15 -5.03
N ASP A 29 -27.61 6.47 -5.24
CA ASP A 29 -28.74 7.22 -5.83
C ASP A 29 -29.13 6.75 -7.25
N LYS A 30 -28.21 6.11 -7.97
CA LYS A 30 -28.39 5.69 -9.37
C LYS A 30 -28.62 4.20 -9.55
N ILE A 31 -28.52 3.41 -8.48
CA ILE A 31 -28.60 1.95 -8.51
C ILE A 31 -29.88 1.48 -7.85
N SER A 32 -30.52 0.46 -8.42
CA SER A 32 -31.73 -0.10 -7.83
C SER A 32 -31.39 -0.90 -6.56
N PRO A 33 -32.09 -0.69 -5.43
CA PRO A 33 -31.87 -1.47 -4.20
C PRO A 33 -32.01 -2.99 -4.36
N ARG A 34 -32.65 -3.44 -5.45
CA ARG A 34 -32.80 -4.85 -5.81
C ARG A 34 -31.51 -5.49 -6.35
N SER A 35 -30.47 -4.72 -6.66
CA SER A 35 -29.19 -5.25 -7.15
C SER A 35 -28.20 -5.63 -6.04
N PHE A 36 -28.51 -5.31 -4.77
CA PHE A 36 -27.68 -5.67 -3.63
C PHE A 36 -27.92 -7.13 -3.23
N ILE A 37 -26.93 -8.00 -3.44
CA ILE A 37 -27.03 -9.44 -3.09
C ILE A 37 -26.97 -9.66 -1.57
N LEU A 38 -26.31 -8.75 -0.84
CA LEU A 38 -25.94 -8.92 0.56
C LEU A 38 -26.34 -7.75 1.46
N THR A 39 -27.38 -6.98 1.10
CA THR A 39 -27.81 -5.73 1.78
C THR A 39 -26.94 -4.51 1.41
N ASP A 40 -27.51 -3.31 1.48
CA ASP A 40 -26.85 -2.02 1.21
C ASP A 40 -25.55 -1.80 2.01
N LYS A 41 -25.48 -2.34 3.24
CA LYS A 41 -24.31 -2.26 4.13
C LYS A 41 -23.03 -2.89 3.58
N PHE A 42 -23.14 -3.82 2.63
CA PHE A 42 -21.98 -4.49 2.02
C PHE A 42 -21.71 -3.97 0.59
N PHE A 43 -22.37 -2.90 0.18
CA PHE A 43 -22.12 -2.29 -1.12
C PHE A 43 -20.74 -1.63 -1.18
N HIS A 44 -20.29 -1.00 -0.08
CA HIS A 44 -18.97 -0.37 0.00
C HIS A 44 -18.05 -1.15 0.95
N MET A 45 -16.99 -1.74 0.39
CA MET A 45 -15.89 -2.31 1.18
C MET A 45 -14.59 -1.56 0.91
N ARG A 46 -13.78 -1.36 1.95
CA ARG A 46 -12.41 -0.85 1.78
C ARG A 46 -11.51 -1.94 1.22
N CYS A 47 -10.58 -1.57 0.35
CA CYS A 47 -9.65 -2.47 -0.29
C CYS A 47 -8.65 -3.03 0.74
N CYS A 48 -8.67 -4.34 0.95
CA CYS A 48 -7.78 -5.02 1.89
C CYS A 48 -6.30 -4.76 1.58
N ALA A 49 -5.90 -4.73 0.30
CA ALA A 49 -4.53 -4.42 -0.10
C ALA A 49 -4.11 -3.00 0.35
N HIS A 50 -5.02 -2.04 0.28
CA HIS A 50 -4.77 -0.68 0.76
C HIS A 50 -4.66 -0.63 2.29
N ILE A 51 -5.54 -1.34 3.01
CA ILE A 51 -5.47 -1.45 4.48
C ILE A 51 -4.16 -2.08 4.92
N LEU A 52 -3.74 -3.17 4.27
CA LEU A 52 -2.44 -3.81 4.53
C LEU A 52 -1.28 -2.84 4.28
N ASN A 53 -1.33 -2.06 3.20
CA ASN A 53 -0.33 -1.04 2.92
C ASN A 53 -0.27 0.05 4.01
N LEU A 54 -1.41 0.46 4.58
CA LEU A 54 -1.43 1.38 5.72
C LEU A 54 -0.79 0.76 6.96
N ILE A 55 -1.13 -0.48 7.32
CA ILE A 55 -0.56 -1.20 8.46
C ILE A 55 0.95 -1.35 8.30
N VAL A 56 1.41 -1.76 7.13
CA VAL A 56 2.85 -1.93 6.84
C VAL A 56 3.58 -0.59 6.91
N LYS A 57 3.02 0.48 6.35
CA LYS A 57 3.62 1.82 6.42
C LYS A 57 3.74 2.32 7.85
N ASP A 58 2.70 2.13 8.66
CA ASP A 58 2.69 2.52 10.07
C ASP A 58 3.77 1.74 10.84
N GLY A 59 3.83 0.42 10.66
CA GLY A 59 4.89 -0.40 11.26
C GLY A 59 6.31 -0.03 10.81
N LEU A 60 6.49 0.28 9.52
CA LEU A 60 7.79 0.74 8.99
C LEU A 60 8.17 2.13 9.51
N SER A 61 7.21 2.99 9.87
CA SER A 61 7.49 4.32 10.41
C SER A 61 8.28 4.25 11.72
N ILE A 62 8.01 3.23 12.55
CA ILE A 62 8.68 3.00 13.84
C ILE A 62 10.17 2.72 13.65
N ILE A 63 10.52 2.00 12.58
CA ILE A 63 11.91 1.61 12.28
C ILE A 63 12.55 2.45 11.17
N SER A 64 11.88 3.53 10.75
CA SER A 64 12.30 4.37 9.62
C SER A 64 13.72 4.91 9.79
N TYR A 65 14.07 5.35 11.00
CA TYR A 65 15.41 5.85 11.33
C TYR A 65 16.51 4.78 11.16
N ALA A 66 16.25 3.55 11.57
CA ALA A 66 17.21 2.45 11.40
C ALA A 66 17.39 2.11 9.92
N ILE A 67 16.29 2.07 9.15
CA ILE A 67 16.33 1.86 7.70
C ILE A 67 17.14 2.98 7.03
N GLU A 68 16.90 4.23 7.39
CA GLU A 68 17.62 5.38 6.84
C GLU A 68 19.13 5.28 7.11
N LYS A 69 19.53 4.97 8.35
CA LYS A 69 20.95 4.77 8.68
C LYS A 69 21.59 3.64 7.87
N VAL A 70 20.93 2.50 7.74
CA VAL A 70 21.46 1.38 6.94
C VAL A 70 21.64 1.84 5.48
N ARG A 71 20.63 2.52 4.90
CA ARG A 71 20.69 3.02 3.53
C ARG A 71 21.81 4.05 3.35
N GLU A 72 21.99 4.96 4.29
CA GLU A 72 23.08 5.95 4.27
C GLU A 72 24.46 5.27 4.30
N ARG A 73 24.64 4.27 5.18
CA ARG A 73 25.90 3.52 5.27
C ARG A 73 26.18 2.76 3.98
N VAL A 74 25.20 2.02 3.47
CA VAL A 74 25.32 1.29 2.19
C VAL A 74 25.69 2.26 1.08
N HIS A 75 24.92 3.34 0.93
CA HIS A 75 25.18 4.36 -0.08
C HIS A 75 26.60 4.94 0.03
N TYR A 76 27.08 5.19 1.25
CA TYR A 76 28.42 5.74 1.47
C TYR A 76 29.53 4.84 0.93
N TRP A 77 29.54 3.55 1.27
CA TRP A 77 30.64 2.66 0.89
C TRP A 77 30.52 2.13 -0.55
N THR A 78 29.31 2.04 -1.10
CA THR A 78 29.10 1.70 -2.53
C THR A 78 29.33 2.89 -3.47
N ALA A 79 29.49 4.11 -2.95
CA ALA A 79 29.56 5.32 -3.79
C ALA A 79 30.78 5.36 -4.73
N THR A 80 31.89 4.71 -4.37
CA THR A 80 33.10 4.69 -5.21
C THR A 80 33.84 3.36 -5.08
N PRO A 81 34.54 2.90 -6.14
CA PRO A 81 35.32 1.66 -6.09
C PRO A 81 36.33 1.62 -4.94
N LYS A 82 36.97 2.76 -4.64
CA LYS A 82 37.93 2.88 -3.55
C LYS A 82 37.31 2.69 -2.16
N ARG A 83 36.06 3.14 -1.96
CA ARG A 83 35.37 2.95 -0.68
C ARG A 83 34.88 1.52 -0.52
N GLU A 84 34.47 0.90 -1.61
CA GLU A 84 34.06 -0.50 -1.65
C GLU A 84 35.26 -1.42 -1.37
N GLU A 85 36.40 -1.20 -2.02
CA GLU A 85 37.66 -1.91 -1.75
C GLU A 85 38.04 -1.82 -0.27
N LYS A 86 38.07 -0.60 0.27
CA LYS A 86 38.38 -0.36 1.69
C LYS A 86 37.39 -1.05 2.64
N PHE A 87 36.11 -1.10 2.29
CA PHE A 87 35.10 -1.80 3.08
C PHE A 87 35.37 -3.31 3.09
N MET A 88 35.64 -3.91 1.93
CA MET A 88 35.95 -5.33 1.78
C MET A 88 37.23 -5.72 2.53
N GLU A 89 38.30 -4.91 2.44
CA GLU A 89 39.52 -5.11 3.23
C GLU A 89 39.23 -5.13 4.74
N THR A 90 38.38 -4.20 5.20
CA THR A 90 37.98 -4.11 6.62
C THR A 90 37.17 -5.33 7.06
N CYS A 91 36.24 -5.81 6.21
CA CYS A 91 35.50 -7.06 6.46
C CYS A 91 36.43 -8.26 6.61
N GLY A 92 37.45 -8.35 5.75
CA GLY A 92 38.49 -9.39 5.83
C GLY A 92 39.30 -9.33 7.12
N GLN A 93 39.67 -8.14 7.59
CA GLN A 93 40.39 -7.94 8.86
C GLN A 93 39.56 -8.31 10.09
N LEU A 94 38.24 -8.11 10.03
CA LEU A 94 37.32 -8.38 11.13
C LEU A 94 36.78 -9.81 11.13
N ASN A 95 37.25 -10.68 10.23
CA ASN A 95 36.73 -12.04 10.03
C ASN A 95 35.20 -12.07 9.83
N MET A 96 34.66 -11.04 9.19
CA MET A 96 33.26 -11.02 8.78
C MET A 96 33.18 -11.69 7.41
N SER A 97 33.08 -13.02 7.41
CA SER A 97 32.86 -13.88 6.24
C SER A 97 31.38 -14.15 5.99
#